data_AF-A0A9X0HW53-F1
#
_entry.id   AF-A0A9X0HW53-F1
#
_cell.length_a   1.000
_cell.length_b   1.000
_cell.length_c   1.000
_cell.angle_alpha   90.00
_cell.angle_beta   90.00
_cell.angle_gamma   90.00
#
_symmetry.space_group_name_H-M   'P 1'
#
loop_
_entity.id
_entity.type
_entity.pdbx_description
1 polymer ?
#
loop_
_entity_poly.entity_id
_entity_poly.type
_entity_poly.pdbx_seq_one_letter_code
_entity_poly.pdbx_strand_id
1 'polypeptide(L)'
;MGGDIDDEAGETTPASGDALDPSLARLRDCVARRRAELGLSQRALAELAGVSLGTATRLERGAGPPRVSNVPKLEDALQWPRGTFQAIRDGEDPPKVPPRDTEAVVDRAEALQQRLASAGGMRSATQYGQALSIASAVVAITEVCLEVLTSELNDPSARAAALKALDANMRQMETLIAASLPDAESFDDAIAVMREVHESRESIQKAAETLG
;
A
#
# COMPACT_ATOMS: atom_id res chain seq x y z
N MET A 1 -18.24 -3.70 34.49
CA MET A 1 -18.78 -3.03 33.29
C MET A 1 -17.65 -2.22 32.72
N GLY A 2 -17.15 -2.60 31.54
CA GLY A 2 -16.04 -1.96 30.80
C GLY A 2 -14.67 -2.28 31.39
N GLY A 3 -13.72 -2.89 30.70
CA GLY A 3 -13.58 -3.18 29.26
C GLY A 3 -12.08 -3.17 29.01
N ASP A 4 -11.45 -4.34 29.17
CA ASP A 4 -10.01 -4.49 29.02
C ASP A 4 -9.63 -4.33 27.54
N ILE A 5 -8.83 -3.29 27.31
CA ILE A 5 -8.06 -3.07 26.11
C ILE A 5 -6.71 -3.70 26.42
N ASP A 6 -6.44 -4.87 25.84
CA ASP A 6 -5.08 -5.35 25.69
C ASP A 6 -4.73 -5.38 24.20
N ASP A 7 -3.72 -4.57 23.94
CA ASP A 7 -2.84 -4.47 22.80
C ASP A 7 -2.12 -5.82 22.58
N GLU A 8 -2.02 -6.31 21.34
CA GLU A 8 -0.98 -7.27 20.93
C GLU A 8 -0.89 -7.25 19.41
N ALA A 9 0.00 -6.39 18.95
CA ALA A 9 0.53 -6.39 17.61
C ALA A 9 1.58 -7.51 17.47
N GLY A 10 1.39 -8.36 16.46
CA GLY A 10 2.51 -8.99 15.76
C GLY A 10 2.86 -10.41 16.20
N GLU A 11 2.35 -11.39 15.46
CA GLU A 11 3.16 -12.57 15.18
C GLU A 11 3.08 -12.95 13.70
N THR A 12 4.02 -12.39 12.95
CA THR A 12 4.49 -12.97 11.69
C THR A 12 5.23 -14.26 12.00
N THR A 13 4.53 -15.40 11.95
CA THR A 13 5.18 -16.69 11.75
C THR A 13 5.11 -17.06 10.27
N PRO A 14 6.24 -17.16 9.54
CA PRO A 14 6.26 -17.84 8.26
C PRO A 14 6.27 -19.34 8.57
N ALA A 15 5.09 -19.95 8.69
CA ALA A 15 4.98 -21.40 8.76
C ALA A 15 5.23 -21.97 7.36
N SER A 16 6.50 -22.27 7.08
CA SER A 16 6.91 -23.12 5.96
C SER A 16 6.30 -24.52 6.13
N GLY A 17 5.49 -24.92 5.15
CA GLY A 17 5.28 -26.31 4.75
C GLY A 17 4.47 -27.19 5.69
N ASP A 18 3.14 -27.11 5.60
CA ASP A 18 2.28 -28.25 5.91
C ASP A 18 1.06 -28.22 5.00
N ALA A 19 0.62 -29.38 4.52
CA ALA A 19 -0.23 -29.57 3.35
C ALA A 19 -1.30 -28.48 3.12
N LEU A 20 -1.21 -27.75 1.99
CA LEU A 20 -2.32 -26.93 1.48
C LEU A 20 -3.58 -27.80 1.52
N ASP A 21 -4.53 -27.47 2.41
CA ASP A 21 -5.82 -28.18 2.51
C ASP A 21 -6.38 -28.34 1.09
N PRO A 22 -6.49 -29.59 0.57
CA PRO A 22 -6.92 -29.82 -0.80
C PRO A 22 -8.26 -29.17 -1.13
N SER A 23 -9.13 -29.01 -0.12
CA SER A 23 -10.41 -28.31 -0.25
C SER A 23 -10.23 -26.80 -0.44
N LEU A 24 -9.25 -26.18 0.23
CA LEU A 24 -8.91 -24.76 0.06
C LEU A 24 -8.20 -24.51 -1.27
N ALA A 25 -7.32 -25.42 -1.70
CA ALA A 25 -6.70 -25.34 -3.03
C ALA A 25 -7.75 -25.44 -4.15
N ARG A 26 -8.72 -26.35 -4.01
CA ARG A 26 -9.84 -26.49 -4.93
C ARG A 26 -10.74 -25.24 -4.94
N LEU A 27 -11.05 -24.69 -3.77
CA LEU A 27 -11.82 -23.45 -3.64
C LEU A 27 -11.10 -22.29 -4.32
N ARG A 28 -9.81 -22.11 -4.04
CA ARG A 28 -8.94 -21.12 -4.68
C ARG A 28 -9.01 -21.20 -6.20
N ASP A 29 -8.80 -22.38 -6.76
CA ASP A 29 -8.75 -22.58 -8.21
C ASP A 29 -10.12 -22.33 -8.85
N CYS A 30 -11.21 -22.75 -8.20
CA CYS A 30 -12.58 -22.48 -8.66
C CYS A 30 -12.89 -20.99 -8.63
N VAL A 31 -12.53 -20.28 -7.56
CA VAL A 31 -12.72 -18.83 -7.41
C VAL A 31 -11.91 -18.08 -8.47
N ALA A 32 -10.63 -18.41 -8.64
CA ALA A 32 -9.75 -17.76 -9.61
C ALA A 32 -10.28 -17.95 -11.04
N ARG A 33 -10.72 -19.17 -11.39
CA ARG A 33 -11.34 -19.46 -12.68
C ARG A 33 -12.63 -18.66 -12.87
N ARG A 34 -13.53 -18.66 -11.90
CA ARG A 34 -14.80 -17.93 -11.99
C ARG A 34 -14.59 -16.43 -12.10
N ARG A 35 -13.64 -15.88 -11.35
CA ARG A 35 -13.27 -14.47 -11.43
C ARG A 35 -12.79 -14.12 -12.85
N ALA A 36 -11.97 -14.99 -13.46
CA ALA A 36 -11.49 -14.81 -14.83
C ALA A 36 -12.62 -14.91 -15.87
N GLU A 37 -13.56 -15.86 -15.70
CA GLU A 37 -14.77 -15.97 -16.54
C GLU A 37 -15.62 -14.69 -16.50
N LEU A 38 -15.63 -13.99 -15.37
CA LEU A 38 -16.35 -12.73 -15.18
C LEU A 38 -15.53 -11.49 -15.58
N GLY A 39 -14.29 -11.65 -16.06
CA GLY A 39 -13.41 -10.52 -16.41
C GLY A 39 -12.96 -9.66 -15.23
N LEU A 40 -13.08 -10.15 -13.99
CA LEU A 40 -12.83 -9.37 -12.78
C LEU A 40 -11.36 -9.38 -12.38
N SER A 41 -10.83 -8.25 -11.90
CA SER A 41 -9.56 -8.26 -11.13
C SER A 41 -9.82 -8.64 -9.68
N GLN A 42 -8.78 -9.02 -8.94
CA GLN A 42 -8.89 -9.24 -7.49
C GLN A 42 -9.41 -7.99 -6.76
N ARG A 43 -9.02 -6.79 -7.24
CA ARG A 43 -9.48 -5.51 -6.70
C ARG A 43 -10.95 -5.26 -7.02
N ALA A 44 -11.39 -5.47 -8.26
CA ALA A 44 -12.81 -5.35 -8.60
C ALA A 44 -13.68 -6.37 -7.88
N LEU A 45 -13.21 -7.60 -7.69
CA LEU A 45 -13.91 -8.60 -6.88
C LEU A 45 -14.07 -8.12 -5.43
N ALA A 46 -13.01 -7.56 -4.83
CA ALA A 46 -13.05 -7.04 -3.47
C ALA A 46 -14.04 -5.88 -3.33
N GLU A 47 -14.01 -4.92 -4.26
CA GLU A 47 -14.93 -3.78 -4.30
C GLU A 47 -16.40 -4.23 -4.50
N LEU A 48 -16.66 -5.13 -5.44
CA LEU A 48 -18.01 -5.67 -5.69
C LEU A 48 -18.56 -6.43 -4.48
N ALA A 49 -17.71 -7.22 -3.81
CA ALA A 49 -18.09 -7.95 -2.61
C ALA A 49 -18.11 -7.06 -1.34
N GLY A 50 -17.64 -5.82 -1.40
CA GLY A 50 -17.50 -4.96 -0.22
C GLY A 50 -16.58 -5.57 0.86
N VAL A 51 -15.45 -6.14 0.42
CA VAL A 51 -14.41 -6.72 1.29
C VAL A 51 -13.06 -6.06 1.00
N SER A 52 -12.08 -6.22 1.89
CA SER A 52 -10.73 -5.71 1.63
C SER A 52 -10.02 -6.48 0.51
N LEU A 53 -9.15 -5.81 -0.25
CA LEU A 53 -8.32 -6.47 -1.28
C LEU A 53 -7.52 -7.64 -0.70
N GLY A 54 -6.94 -7.47 0.49
CA GLY A 54 -6.22 -8.54 1.18
C GLY A 54 -7.10 -9.77 1.48
N THR A 55 -8.42 -9.60 1.62
CA THR A 55 -9.35 -10.73 1.75
C THR A 55 -9.50 -11.49 0.44
N ALA A 56 -9.69 -10.80 -0.68
CA ALA A 56 -9.79 -11.42 -2.01
C ALA A 56 -8.46 -12.11 -2.40
N THR A 57 -7.32 -11.47 -2.16
CA THR A 57 -5.99 -12.04 -2.42
C THR A 57 -5.70 -13.25 -1.52
N ARG A 58 -6.07 -13.22 -0.23
CA ARG A 58 -5.88 -14.37 0.67
C ARG A 58 -6.67 -15.60 0.21
N LEU A 59 -7.92 -15.38 -0.21
CA LEU A 59 -8.77 -16.43 -0.79
C LEU A 59 -8.10 -17.07 -2.02
N GLU A 60 -7.58 -16.25 -2.93
CA GLU A 60 -6.90 -16.71 -4.15
C GLU A 60 -5.47 -17.22 -3.93
N ARG A 61 -4.89 -17.04 -2.74
CA ARG A 61 -3.65 -17.70 -2.35
C ARG A 61 -3.89 -19.02 -1.61
N GLY A 62 -5.14 -19.30 -1.20
CA GLY A 62 -5.46 -20.44 -0.36
C GLY A 62 -4.89 -20.32 1.06
N ALA A 63 -4.57 -19.11 1.51
CA ALA A 63 -3.91 -18.84 2.80
C ALA A 63 -4.88 -18.88 3.99
N GLY A 64 -5.79 -19.86 3.99
CA GLY A 64 -6.82 -20.07 5.01
C GLY A 64 -8.26 -19.83 4.52
N PRO A 65 -9.25 -20.34 5.26
CA PRO A 65 -10.65 -20.20 4.89
C PRO A 65 -11.12 -18.73 4.96
N PRO A 66 -12.00 -18.29 4.04
CA PRO A 66 -12.61 -16.96 4.13
C PRO A 66 -13.45 -16.84 5.40
N ARG A 67 -13.51 -15.63 5.99
CA ARG A 67 -14.37 -15.35 7.14
C ARG A 67 -15.83 -15.65 6.78
N VAL A 68 -16.56 -16.29 7.69
CA VAL A 68 -17.98 -16.69 7.49
C VAL A 68 -18.85 -15.52 7.04
N SER A 69 -18.62 -14.32 7.57
CA SER A 69 -19.35 -13.09 7.20
C SER A 69 -19.06 -12.58 5.78
N ASN A 70 -17.93 -12.97 5.18
CA ASN A 70 -17.53 -12.56 3.83
C ASN A 70 -17.93 -13.57 2.75
N VAL A 71 -18.16 -14.84 3.12
CA VAL A 71 -18.58 -15.90 2.19
C VAL A 71 -19.80 -15.49 1.35
N PRO A 72 -20.95 -15.09 1.92
CA PRO A 72 -22.12 -14.77 1.11
C PRO A 72 -21.87 -13.57 0.19
N LYS A 73 -21.06 -12.60 0.62
CA LYS A 73 -20.71 -11.43 -0.20
C LYS A 73 -19.85 -11.80 -1.40
N LEU A 74 -18.90 -12.70 -1.21
CA LEU A 74 -18.02 -13.22 -2.26
C LEU A 74 -18.80 -14.11 -3.24
N GLU A 75 -19.70 -14.96 -2.75
CA GLU A 75 -20.60 -15.77 -3.58
C GLU A 75 -21.50 -14.88 -4.44
N ASP A 76 -22.12 -13.86 -3.83
CA ASP A 76 -22.98 -12.90 -4.54
C ASP A 76 -22.16 -12.15 -5.64
N ALA A 77 -20.93 -11.72 -5.35
CA ALA A 77 -20.05 -11.06 -6.32
C ALA A 77 -19.55 -11.99 -7.45
N LEU A 78 -19.37 -13.29 -7.16
CA LEU A 78 -19.02 -14.32 -8.16
C LEU A 78 -20.25 -14.87 -8.91
N GLN A 79 -21.44 -14.33 -8.63
CA GLN A 79 -22.72 -14.78 -9.15
C GLN A 79 -22.99 -16.26 -8.90
N TRP A 80 -22.53 -16.76 -7.76
CA TRP A 80 -22.80 -18.11 -7.31
C TRP A 80 -23.98 -18.12 -6.33
N PRO A 81 -24.79 -19.19 -6.36
CA PRO A 81 -25.75 -19.45 -5.28
C PRO A 81 -25.03 -19.54 -3.94
N ARG A 82 -25.70 -19.10 -2.88
CA ARG A 82 -25.16 -19.21 -1.52
C ARG A 82 -24.93 -20.68 -1.15
N GLY A 83 -23.82 -20.95 -0.49
CA GLY A 83 -23.39 -22.31 -0.13
C GLY A 83 -22.52 -22.99 -1.18
N THR A 84 -22.25 -22.35 -2.32
CA THR A 84 -21.31 -22.86 -3.34
C THR A 84 -19.90 -23.03 -2.79
N PHE A 85 -19.43 -22.12 -1.92
CA PHE A 85 -18.11 -22.24 -1.29
C PHE A 85 -18.01 -23.51 -0.45
N GLN A 86 -19.09 -23.85 0.28
CA GLN A 86 -19.14 -25.07 1.07
C GLN A 86 -19.19 -26.31 0.16
N ALA A 87 -20.04 -26.31 -0.86
CA ALA A 87 -20.11 -27.40 -1.84
C ALA A 87 -18.76 -27.69 -2.52
N ILE A 88 -18.02 -26.65 -2.93
CA ILE A 88 -16.67 -26.81 -3.52
C ILE A 88 -15.71 -27.46 -2.52
N ARG A 89 -15.79 -27.06 -1.24
CA ARG A 89 -14.95 -27.64 -0.18
C ARG A 89 -15.31 -29.09 0.12
N ASP A 90 -16.58 -29.45 -0.01
CA ASP A 90 -17.08 -30.82 0.13
C ASP A 90 -16.75 -31.70 -1.10
N GLY A 91 -16.10 -31.12 -2.12
CA GLY A 91 -15.61 -31.82 -3.30
C GLY A 91 -16.54 -31.75 -4.51
N GLU A 92 -17.67 -31.05 -4.39
CA GLU A 92 -18.59 -30.83 -5.51
C GLU A 92 -17.99 -29.84 -6.52
N ASP A 93 -18.46 -29.90 -7.77
CA ASP A 93 -18.10 -28.90 -8.77
C ASP A 93 -18.95 -27.64 -8.58
N PRO A 94 -18.37 -26.44 -8.79
CA PRO A 94 -19.16 -25.21 -8.76
C PRO A 94 -20.27 -25.27 -9.81
N PRO A 95 -21.47 -24.75 -9.50
CA PRO A 95 -22.57 -24.78 -10.43
C PRO A 95 -22.19 -23.96 -11.68
N LYS A 96 -22.42 -24.55 -12.86
CA LYS A 96 -22.25 -23.90 -14.16
C LYS A 96 -23.42 -22.94 -14.40
N VAL A 97 -23.50 -21.90 -13.57
CA VAL A 97 -24.55 -20.89 -13.66
C VAL A 97 -24.11 -19.90 -14.74
N PRO A 98 -24.84 -19.80 -15.87
CA PRO A 98 -24.67 -18.66 -16.76
C PRO A 98 -25.00 -17.41 -15.93
N PRO A 99 -24.14 -16.38 -15.97
CA PRO A 99 -24.32 -15.21 -15.12
C PRO A 99 -25.74 -14.65 -15.30
N ARG A 100 -26.44 -14.41 -14.18
CA ARG A 100 -27.90 -14.15 -14.13
C ARG A 100 -28.31 -12.95 -14.98
N ASP A 101 -27.38 -12.02 -15.21
CA ASP A 101 -27.43 -10.91 -16.17
C ASP A 101 -26.00 -10.64 -16.69
N THR A 102 -25.46 -11.57 -17.49
CA THR A 102 -24.04 -11.57 -17.91
C THR A 102 -23.57 -10.24 -18.47
N GLU A 103 -24.31 -9.67 -19.42
CA GLU A 103 -23.92 -8.44 -20.09
C GLU A 103 -23.84 -7.27 -19.11
N ALA A 104 -24.86 -7.07 -18.28
CA ALA A 104 -24.91 -5.96 -17.33
C ALA A 104 -23.82 -6.04 -16.24
N VAL A 105 -23.43 -7.24 -15.81
CA VAL A 105 -22.36 -7.41 -14.82
C VAL A 105 -20.98 -7.24 -15.44
N VAL A 106 -20.77 -7.74 -16.66
CA VAL A 106 -19.52 -7.52 -17.40
C VAL A 106 -19.33 -6.02 -17.67
N ASP A 107 -20.36 -5.33 -18.15
CA ASP A 107 -20.30 -3.87 -18.37
C ASP A 107 -19.97 -3.10 -17.08
N ARG A 108 -20.59 -3.50 -15.95
CA ARG A 108 -20.33 -2.88 -14.64
C ARG A 108 -18.91 -3.19 -14.15
N ALA A 109 -18.44 -4.41 -14.35
CA ALA A 109 -17.10 -4.85 -14.00
C ALA A 109 -16.05 -4.07 -14.80
N GLU A 110 -16.23 -3.96 -16.12
CA GLU A 110 -15.36 -3.19 -17.02
C GLU A 110 -15.35 -1.71 -16.63
N ALA A 111 -16.52 -1.10 -16.40
CA ALA A 111 -16.62 0.28 -15.95
C ALA A 111 -15.91 0.51 -14.61
N LEU A 112 -16.06 -0.39 -13.64
CA LEU A 112 -15.36 -0.32 -12.35
C LEU A 112 -13.85 -0.44 -12.55
N GLN A 113 -13.42 -1.39 -13.38
CA GLN A 113 -12.01 -1.62 -13.66
C GLN A 113 -11.36 -0.40 -14.33
N GLN A 114 -12.04 0.21 -15.31
CA GLN A 114 -11.58 1.40 -16.01
C GLN A 114 -11.45 2.59 -15.05
N ARG A 115 -12.39 2.73 -14.11
CA ARG A 115 -12.32 3.74 -13.04
C ARG A 115 -11.14 3.51 -12.12
N LEU A 116 -10.91 2.27 -11.70
CA LEU A 116 -9.77 1.91 -10.85
C LEU A 116 -8.43 2.15 -11.55
N ALA A 117 -8.33 1.80 -12.84
CA ALA A 117 -7.14 2.04 -13.66
C ALA A 117 -6.86 3.54 -13.82
N SER A 118 -7.89 4.33 -14.12
CA SER A 118 -7.78 5.80 -14.25
C SER A 118 -7.35 6.47 -12.95
N ALA A 119 -7.89 6.02 -11.81
CA ALA A 119 -7.50 6.52 -10.49
C ALA A 119 -6.08 6.09 -10.09
N GLY A 120 -5.59 4.95 -10.56
CA GLY A 120 -4.20 4.51 -10.41
C GLY A 120 -3.24 5.40 -11.21
N GLY A 121 -3.57 5.69 -12.46
CA GLY A 121 -2.76 6.57 -13.32
C GLY A 121 -2.61 7.99 -12.76
N MET A 122 -3.69 8.57 -12.22
CA MET A 122 -3.64 9.89 -11.60
C MET A 122 -2.78 9.93 -10.34
N ARG A 123 -2.86 8.89 -9.49
CA ARG A 123 -2.00 8.73 -8.31
C ARG A 123 -0.53 8.58 -8.67
N SER A 124 -0.22 7.78 -9.68
CA SER A 124 1.14 7.60 -10.17
C SER A 124 1.72 8.93 -10.68
N ALA A 125 0.95 9.70 -11.46
CA ALA A 125 1.37 11.02 -11.92
C ALA A 125 1.67 12.00 -10.76
N THR A 126 0.87 11.99 -9.69
CA THR A 126 1.14 12.81 -8.50
C THR A 126 2.41 12.36 -7.76
N GLN A 127 2.64 11.06 -7.61
CA GLN A 127 3.86 10.51 -6.99
C GLN A 127 5.12 10.87 -7.80
N TYR A 128 5.05 10.77 -9.13
CA TYR A 128 6.15 11.20 -10.02
C TYR A 128 6.48 12.70 -9.86
N GLY A 129 5.46 13.55 -9.72
CA GLY A 129 5.65 14.99 -9.46
C GLY A 129 6.30 15.26 -8.10
N GLN A 130 5.92 14.51 -7.07
CA GLN A 130 6.52 14.60 -5.74
C GLN A 130 8.00 14.17 -5.74
N ALA A 131 8.34 13.06 -6.42
CA ALA A 131 9.72 12.59 -6.54
C ALA A 131 10.64 13.61 -7.23
N LEU A 132 10.16 14.27 -8.30
CA LEU A 132 10.87 15.37 -8.97
C LEU A 132 11.12 16.55 -8.01
N SER A 133 10.13 16.89 -7.19
CA SER A 133 10.24 17.99 -6.22
C SER A 133 11.25 17.68 -5.12
N ILE A 134 11.29 16.43 -4.63
CA ILE A 134 12.31 15.96 -3.67
C ILE A 134 13.70 16.00 -4.31
N ALA A 135 13.87 15.48 -5.54
CA ALA A 135 15.15 15.51 -6.23
C ALA A 135 15.68 16.95 -6.44
N SER A 136 14.79 17.88 -6.79
CA SER A 136 15.15 19.30 -6.90
C SER A 136 15.61 19.88 -5.56
N ALA A 137 14.95 19.52 -4.45
CA ALA A 137 15.35 19.97 -3.12
C ALA A 137 16.73 19.40 -2.72
N VAL A 138 17.04 18.15 -3.08
CA VAL A 138 18.36 17.53 -2.83
C VAL A 138 19.47 18.26 -3.59
N VAL A 139 19.23 18.61 -4.86
CA VAL A 139 20.20 19.38 -5.66
C VAL A 139 20.46 20.74 -5.04
N ALA A 140 19.42 21.46 -4.61
CA ALA A 140 19.57 22.76 -3.95
C ALA A 140 20.34 22.66 -2.62
N ILE A 141 20.08 21.61 -1.81
CA ILE A 141 20.85 21.32 -0.60
C ILE A 141 22.31 21.05 -0.92
N THR A 142 22.57 20.28 -1.97
CA THR A 142 23.93 19.93 -2.40
C THR A 142 24.70 21.16 -2.85
N GLU A 143 24.05 22.08 -3.56
CA GLU A 143 24.65 23.38 -3.92
C GLU A 143 24.99 24.22 -2.69
N VAL A 144 24.10 24.32 -1.70
CA VAL A 144 24.38 25.05 -0.44
C VAL A 144 25.51 24.39 0.34
N CYS A 145 25.52 23.06 0.44
CA CYS A 145 26.63 22.33 1.06
C CYS A 145 27.95 22.55 0.31
N LEU A 146 27.92 22.56 -1.03
CA LEU A 146 29.09 22.83 -1.84
C LEU A 146 29.60 24.26 -1.59
N GLU A 147 28.70 25.24 -1.50
CA GLU A 147 29.04 26.63 -1.17
C GLU A 147 29.66 26.74 0.22
N VAL A 148 29.11 26.07 1.24
CA VAL A 148 29.68 26.00 2.60
C VAL A 148 31.08 25.38 2.61
N LEU A 149 31.28 24.31 1.83
CA LEU A 149 32.54 23.56 1.78
C LEU A 149 33.62 24.22 0.92
N THR A 150 33.23 25.03 -0.07
CA THR A 150 34.15 25.69 -1.02
C THR A 150 34.40 27.16 -0.69
N SER A 151 33.57 27.80 0.13
CA SER A 151 33.84 29.14 0.64
C SER A 151 34.87 29.08 1.77
N GLU A 152 35.96 29.83 1.65
CA GLU A 152 36.87 30.09 2.77
C GLU A 152 36.16 30.96 3.83
N LEU A 153 35.27 30.36 4.62
CA LEU A 153 34.57 31.07 5.68
C LEU A 153 35.48 31.21 6.91
N ASN A 154 36.38 32.18 6.85
CA ASN A 154 37.12 32.69 8.01
C ASN A 154 36.21 33.44 9.01
N ASP A 155 34.94 33.67 8.65
CA ASP A 155 33.93 34.33 9.47
C ASP A 155 32.92 33.30 10.05
N PRO A 156 32.90 33.10 11.39
CA PRO A 156 31.93 32.23 12.06
C PRO A 156 30.46 32.56 11.75
N SER A 157 30.14 33.84 11.54
CA SER A 157 28.77 34.29 11.31
C SER A 157 28.21 33.87 9.94
N ALA A 158 29.05 33.93 8.90
CA ALA A 158 28.70 33.48 7.56
C ALA A 158 28.49 31.95 7.52
N ARG A 159 29.30 31.19 8.26
CA ARG A 159 29.15 29.74 8.40
C ARG A 159 27.87 29.36 9.14
N ALA A 160 27.51 30.09 10.20
CA ALA A 160 26.25 29.89 10.91
C ALA A 160 25.03 30.20 10.01
N ALA A 161 25.10 31.25 9.19
CA ALA A 161 24.04 31.59 8.23
C ALA A 161 23.83 30.49 7.18
N ALA A 162 24.92 29.91 6.66
CA ALA A 162 24.86 28.84 5.67
C ALA A 162 24.30 27.53 6.25
N LEU A 163 24.66 27.17 7.49
CA LEU A 163 24.06 26.03 8.20
C LEU A 163 22.55 26.23 8.47
N LYS A 164 22.13 27.47 8.74
CA LYS A 164 20.71 27.80 8.92
C LYS A 164 19.91 27.69 7.61
N ALA A 165 20.51 28.06 6.48
CA ALA A 165 19.91 27.87 5.16
C ALA A 165 19.79 26.38 4.81
N LEU A 166 20.80 25.57 5.16
CA LEU A 166 20.78 24.12 5.00
C LEU A 166 19.66 23.47 5.82
N ASP A 167 19.49 23.83 7.10
CA ASP A 167 18.38 23.33 7.93
C ASP A 167 17.01 23.68 7.34
N ALA A 168 16.84 24.91 6.84
CA ALA A 168 15.59 25.33 6.22
C ALA A 168 15.23 24.49 4.98
N ASN A 169 16.21 24.19 4.12
CA ASN A 169 16.01 23.35 2.94
C ASN A 169 15.74 21.89 3.32
N MET A 170 16.46 21.34 4.30
CA MET A 170 16.22 20.00 4.86
C MET A 170 14.78 19.87 5.40
N ARG A 171 14.28 20.91 6.08
CA ARG A 171 12.91 20.96 6.64
C ARG A 171 11.84 21.02 5.55
N GLN A 172 12.13 21.71 4.45
CA GLN A 172 11.26 21.73 3.28
C GLN A 172 11.19 20.35 2.62
N MET A 173 12.32 19.65 2.52
CA MET A 173 12.37 18.27 2.01
C MET A 173 11.62 17.29 2.90
N GLU A 174 11.78 17.36 4.20
CA GLU A 174 11.03 16.56 5.19
C GLU A 174 9.50 16.74 5.02
N THR A 175 9.06 17.98 4.78
CA THR A 175 7.64 18.29 4.52
C THR A 175 7.16 17.66 3.21
N LEU A 176 7.98 17.67 2.16
CA LEU A 176 7.66 17.07 0.87
C LEU A 176 7.64 15.54 0.92
N ILE A 177 8.58 14.92 1.65
CA ILE A 177 8.60 13.47 1.89
C ILE A 177 7.36 13.07 2.68
N ALA A 178 7.05 13.75 3.79
CA ALA A 178 5.87 13.49 4.61
C ALA A 178 4.56 13.60 3.81
N ALA A 179 4.44 14.59 2.91
CA ALA A 179 3.28 14.74 2.03
C ALA A 179 3.16 13.62 0.97
N SER A 180 4.22 12.84 0.76
CA SER A 180 4.27 11.72 -0.19
C SER A 180 3.98 10.36 0.48
N LEU A 181 3.90 10.31 1.82
CA LEU A 181 3.71 9.09 2.62
C LEU A 181 2.33 8.40 2.61
N PRO A 182 1.20 8.97 2.13
CA PRO A 182 -0.07 8.23 2.16
C PRO A 182 -0.12 6.97 1.29
N ASP A 183 0.91 6.71 0.47
CA ASP A 183 0.89 5.73 -0.63
C ASP A 183 2.17 4.86 -0.73
N ALA A 184 3.08 4.90 0.26
CA ALA A 184 4.24 4.00 0.25
C ALA A 184 3.77 2.55 0.51
N GLU A 185 4.09 1.62 -0.39
CA GLU A 185 3.78 0.18 -0.23
C GLU A 185 4.36 -0.43 1.07
N SER A 186 5.29 0.29 1.72
CA SER A 186 5.85 0.03 3.03
C SER A 186 5.86 1.32 3.86
N PHE A 187 4.89 1.45 4.77
CA PHE A 187 4.83 2.53 5.77
C PHE A 187 6.10 2.56 6.66
N ASP A 188 6.75 1.42 6.83
CA ASP A 188 7.95 1.27 7.65
C ASP A 188 9.19 1.86 6.98
N ASP A 189 9.38 1.67 5.66
CA ASP A 189 10.50 2.28 4.91
C ASP A 189 10.40 3.80 4.89
N ALA A 190 9.17 4.30 4.75
CA ALA A 190 8.83 5.71 4.84
C ALA A 190 9.22 6.33 6.20
N ILE A 191 8.90 5.66 7.31
CA ILE A 191 9.28 6.10 8.65
C ILE A 191 10.79 6.01 8.86
N ALA A 192 11.47 4.99 8.32
CA ALA A 192 12.92 4.86 8.40
C ALA A 192 13.63 6.03 7.72
N VAL A 193 13.20 6.40 6.50
CA VAL A 193 13.75 7.56 5.77
C VAL A 193 13.48 8.87 6.53
N MET A 194 12.27 9.08 7.05
CA MET A 194 11.96 10.28 7.83
C MET A 194 12.80 10.40 9.11
N ARG A 195 13.07 9.27 9.78
CA ARG A 195 13.95 9.22 10.96
C ARG A 195 15.37 9.63 10.59
N GLU A 196 15.91 9.09 9.51
CA GLU A 196 17.27 9.41 9.05
C GLU A 196 17.41 10.90 8.68
N VAL A 197 16.40 11.47 7.99
CA VAL A 197 16.35 12.91 7.70
C VAL A 197 16.30 13.73 8.99
N HIS A 198 15.50 13.31 9.97
CA HIS A 198 15.39 13.99 11.26
C HIS A 198 16.70 14.00 12.05
N GLU A 199 17.37 12.85 12.14
CA GLU A 199 18.67 12.70 12.81
C GLU A 199 19.76 13.57 12.14
N SER A 200 19.74 13.64 10.81
CA SER A 200 20.64 14.51 10.06
C SER A 200 20.41 16.01 10.36
N ARG A 201 19.14 16.44 10.49
CA ARG A 201 18.79 17.83 10.88
C ARG A 201 19.25 18.19 12.28
N GLU A 202 19.06 17.30 13.25
CA GLU A 202 19.55 17.54 14.62
C GLU A 202 21.07 17.72 14.67
N SER A 203 21.81 16.98 13.84
CA SER A 203 23.26 17.11 13.71
C SER A 203 23.66 18.48 13.14
N ILE A 204 22.99 18.94 12.08
CA ILE A 204 23.22 20.26 11.46
C ILE A 204 22.91 21.37 12.45
N GLN A 205 21.81 21.27 13.20
CA GLN A 205 21.44 22.29 14.18
C GLN A 205 22.47 22.41 15.32
N LYS A 206 22.94 21.27 15.87
CA LYS A 206 24.01 21.26 16.88
C LYS A 206 25.31 21.86 16.33
N ALA A 207 25.65 21.60 15.07
CA ALA A 207 26.81 22.21 14.43
C ALA A 207 26.66 23.73 14.27
N ALA A 208 25.46 24.24 14.00
CA ALA A 208 25.22 25.68 13.92
C ALA A 208 25.33 26.37 15.29
N GLU A 209 24.81 25.73 16.35
CA GLU A 209 24.83 26.25 17.72
C GLU A 209 26.23 26.33 18.32
N THR A 210 27.16 25.47 17.89
CA THR A 210 28.56 25.50 18.36
C THR A 210 29.42 26.57 17.69
N LEU A 211 28.88 27.25 16.67
CA LEU A 211 29.60 28.25 15.86
C LEU A 211 29.11 29.69 16.05
N GLY A 212 27.96 29.89 16.69
CA GLY A 212 27.43 31.19 17.11
C GLY A 212 27.87 31.57 18.52
#